data_AF-A0A919KCU6-F1
#
_entry.id   AF-A0A919KCU6-F1
#
_cell.length_a   1.000
_cell.length_b   1.000
_cell.length_c   1.000
_cell.angle_alpha   90.00
_cell.angle_beta   90.00
_cell.angle_gamma   90.00
#
_symmetry.space_group_name_H-M   'P 1'
#
loop_
_entity.id
_entity.type
_entity.pdbx_description
1 polymer ?
#
loop_
_entity_poly.entity_id
_entity_poly.type
_entity_poly.pdbx_seq_one_letter_code
_entity_poly.pdbx_strand_id
1 'polypeptide(L)'
;MAVEAAKTGHGVSWWAELPDVSDRFDAATVTEGLSDLIAPRIPAPLLRREAQIAADVVVRHLNKPNSIELAERSAKAVERLVATVDRIAERHTADDDSGTTAAHALCHALQGRWADAAAEVEAEVGTQPLLRVFVAALRLEQFDEALTVRLLRAGQNPGTAVQAGRVVGKHGWWPNWLLKIVNDRAMAGTLDEDTINALDNCAYAELSPAQSKIASRLLNGDEALIDTSAQRLEALGDPGAAEKLRAGDLTAVALAARALPL
;
A
#
# COMPACT_ATOMS: atom_id res chain seq x y z
N MET A 1 15.04 -0.22 -37.08
CA MET A 1 14.60 -1.07 -35.95
C MET A 1 14.27 -0.14 -34.81
N ALA A 2 12.98 0.09 -34.57
CA ALA A 2 12.51 0.95 -33.50
C ALA A 2 12.82 0.28 -32.16
N VAL A 3 13.46 1.01 -31.26
CA VAL A 3 13.63 0.62 -29.87
C VAL A 3 12.22 0.60 -29.26
N GLU A 4 11.74 -0.59 -28.92
CA GLU A 4 10.53 -0.81 -28.16
C GLU A 4 10.70 -0.07 -26.83
N ALA A 5 10.03 1.07 -26.68
CA ALA A 5 10.05 1.84 -25.45
C ALA A 5 9.49 0.95 -24.35
N ALA A 6 10.34 0.52 -23.42
CA ALA A 6 9.93 -0.24 -22.26
C ALA A 6 8.75 0.48 -21.60
N LYS A 7 7.59 -0.19 -21.49
CA LYS A 7 6.44 0.33 -20.75
C LYS A 7 6.93 0.71 -19.35
N THR A 8 7.06 2.00 -19.10
CA THR A 8 7.38 2.57 -17.80
C THR A 8 6.12 2.48 -16.94
N GLY A 9 5.83 1.29 -16.41
CA GLY A 9 4.66 1.01 -15.60
C GLY A 9 4.63 -0.44 -15.12
N HIS A 10 3.82 -0.70 -14.11
CA HIS A 10 3.57 -2.02 -13.58
C HIS A 10 2.62 -2.80 -14.50
N GLY A 11 2.86 -4.10 -14.63
CA GLY A 11 1.98 -4.99 -15.40
C GLY A 11 0.65 -5.26 -14.71
N VAL A 12 -0.34 -5.76 -15.45
CA VAL A 12 -1.65 -6.16 -14.92
C VAL A 12 -1.53 -7.12 -13.74
N SER A 13 -0.63 -8.11 -13.83
CA SER A 13 -0.42 -9.09 -12.76
C SER A 13 0.05 -8.47 -11.45
N TRP A 14 0.79 -7.36 -11.51
CA TRP A 14 1.28 -6.65 -10.32
C TRP A 14 0.13 -5.88 -9.65
N TRP A 15 -0.70 -5.20 -10.44
CA TRP A 15 -1.89 -4.51 -9.93
C TRP A 15 -2.95 -5.48 -9.40
N ALA A 16 -3.08 -6.66 -10.01
CA ALA A 16 -3.98 -7.72 -9.56
C ALA A 16 -3.56 -8.36 -8.24
N GLU A 17 -2.28 -8.30 -7.87
CA GLU A 17 -1.80 -8.87 -6.61
C GLU A 17 -2.37 -8.12 -5.39
N LEU A 18 -2.61 -6.81 -5.48
CA LEU A 18 -3.16 -5.99 -4.37
C LEU A 18 -4.54 -6.47 -3.87
N PRO A 19 -5.56 -6.67 -4.72
CA PRO A 19 -6.81 -7.28 -4.27
C PRO A 19 -6.63 -8.74 -3.83
N ASP A 20 -5.73 -9.52 -4.46
CA ASP A 20 -5.54 -10.94 -4.14
C ASP A 20 -4.90 -11.17 -2.76
N VAL A 21 -3.99 -10.29 -2.32
CA VAL A 21 -3.35 -10.39 -1.00
C VAL A 21 -4.24 -9.90 0.15
N SER A 22 -5.43 -9.39 -0.16
CA SER A 22 -6.37 -8.86 0.83
C SER A 22 -7.68 -9.62 0.82
N ASP A 23 -8.07 -10.13 1.99
CA ASP A 23 -9.39 -10.75 2.17
C ASP A 23 -10.56 -9.74 2.04
N ARG A 24 -10.25 -8.44 1.94
CA ARG A 24 -11.20 -7.34 1.78
C ARG A 24 -10.75 -6.42 0.65
N PHE A 25 -11.61 -6.19 -0.33
CA PHE A 25 -11.36 -5.22 -1.39
C PHE A 25 -12.66 -4.54 -1.80
N ASP A 26 -12.76 -3.24 -1.57
CA ASP A 26 -13.95 -2.45 -1.80
C ASP A 26 -14.02 -1.98 -3.25
N ALA A 27 -14.77 -2.77 -4.03
CA ALA A 27 -15.07 -2.54 -5.44
C ALA A 27 -15.60 -1.12 -5.71
N ALA A 28 -16.43 -0.55 -4.83
CA ALA A 28 -16.98 0.78 -5.04
C ALA A 28 -15.89 1.84 -4.91
N THR A 29 -15.07 1.77 -3.85
CA THR A 29 -13.96 2.72 -3.60
C THR A 29 -12.93 2.72 -4.73
N VAL A 30 -12.49 1.54 -5.20
CA VAL A 30 -11.52 1.47 -6.32
C VAL A 30 -12.12 1.98 -7.62
N THR A 31 -13.39 1.66 -7.90
CA THR A 31 -14.05 2.07 -9.15
C THR A 31 -14.28 3.58 -9.19
N GLU A 32 -14.71 4.16 -8.07
CA GLU A 32 -14.86 5.62 -7.90
C GLU A 32 -13.51 6.33 -8.05
N GLY A 33 -12.50 5.89 -7.30
CA GLY A 33 -11.17 6.50 -7.35
C GLY A 33 -10.51 6.41 -8.73
N LEU A 34 -10.65 5.27 -9.44
CA LEU A 34 -10.17 5.15 -10.82
C LEU A 34 -10.97 6.07 -11.76
N SER A 35 -12.29 6.15 -11.59
CA SER A 35 -13.12 7.04 -12.41
C SER A 35 -12.72 8.51 -12.26
N ASP A 36 -12.45 8.96 -11.04
CA ASP A 36 -12.01 10.32 -10.73
C ASP A 36 -10.63 10.65 -11.32
N LEU A 37 -9.74 9.67 -11.38
CA LEU A 37 -8.40 9.83 -11.98
C LEU A 37 -8.43 9.80 -13.51
N ILE A 38 -9.25 8.92 -14.10
CA ILE A 38 -9.26 8.65 -15.54
C ILE A 38 -10.19 9.60 -16.30
N ALA A 39 -11.38 9.92 -15.78
CA ALA A 39 -12.35 10.74 -16.51
C ALA A 39 -11.82 12.13 -16.95
N PRO A 40 -11.04 12.86 -16.14
CA PRO A 40 -10.45 14.14 -16.57
C PRO A 40 -9.51 14.02 -17.77
N ARG A 41 -8.97 12.83 -18.04
CA ARG A 41 -8.03 12.54 -19.13
C ARG A 41 -8.70 12.30 -20.48
N ILE A 42 -9.99 11.99 -20.49
CA ILE A 42 -10.75 11.86 -21.74
C ILE A 42 -10.95 13.26 -22.35
N PRO A 43 -10.30 13.62 -23.47
CA PRO A 43 -10.31 14.98 -24.00
C PRO A 43 -11.67 15.35 -24.63
N ALA A 44 -12.36 14.37 -25.24
CA ALA A 44 -13.67 14.55 -25.86
C ALA A 44 -14.77 14.80 -24.81
N PRO A 45 -15.37 16.01 -24.71
CA PRO A 45 -16.28 16.36 -23.61
C PRO A 45 -17.55 15.51 -23.54
N LEU A 46 -18.10 15.14 -24.70
CA LEU A 46 -19.29 14.29 -24.77
C LEU A 46 -18.99 12.86 -24.29
N LEU A 47 -17.84 12.31 -24.69
CA LEU A 47 -17.40 10.99 -24.24
C LEU A 47 -17.09 11.00 -22.74
N ARG A 48 -16.39 12.05 -22.26
CA ARG A 48 -16.15 12.26 -20.83
C ARG A 48 -17.44 12.30 -20.02
N ARG A 49 -18.45 13.01 -20.51
CA ARG A 49 -19.75 13.12 -19.81
C ARG A 49 -20.44 11.76 -19.75
N GLU A 50 -20.43 11.01 -20.84
CA GLU A 50 -20.99 9.66 -20.90
C GLU A 50 -20.27 8.70 -19.94
N ALA A 51 -18.94 8.74 -19.93
CA ALA A 51 -18.08 8.01 -19.00
C ALA A 51 -18.42 8.31 -17.53
N GLN A 52 -18.57 9.58 -17.17
CA GLN A 52 -18.96 9.99 -15.81
C GLN A 52 -20.34 9.46 -15.41
N ILE A 53 -21.32 9.51 -16.33
CA ILE A 53 -22.65 8.97 -16.08
C ILE A 53 -22.59 7.45 -15.85
N ALA A 54 -21.81 6.72 -16.65
CA ALA A 54 -21.64 5.29 -16.47
C ALA A 54 -20.97 4.97 -15.12
N ALA A 55 -19.91 5.70 -14.76
CA ALA A 55 -19.23 5.58 -13.47
C ALA A 55 -20.19 5.79 -12.29
N ASP A 56 -20.99 6.88 -12.32
CA ASP A 56 -21.97 7.17 -11.27
C ASP A 56 -22.98 6.03 -11.07
N VAL A 57 -23.45 5.42 -12.18
CA VAL A 57 -24.42 4.32 -12.12
C VAL A 57 -23.77 3.05 -11.56
N VAL A 58 -22.55 2.72 -12.01
CA VAL A 58 -21.81 1.54 -11.54
C VAL A 58 -21.47 1.67 -10.05
N VAL A 59 -20.93 2.80 -9.60
CA VAL A 59 -20.61 3.04 -8.18
C VAL A 59 -21.86 2.94 -7.30
N ARG A 60 -23.01 3.44 -7.76
CA ARG A 60 -24.29 3.27 -7.03
C ARG A 60 -24.71 1.81 -6.92
N HIS A 61 -24.50 1.01 -7.96
CA HIS A 61 -24.76 -0.42 -7.93
C HIS A 61 -23.79 -1.14 -6.98
N LEU A 62 -22.48 -0.85 -7.05
CA LEU A 62 -21.49 -1.46 -6.17
C LEU A 62 -21.74 -1.16 -4.68
N ASN A 63 -22.28 0.03 -4.36
CA ASN A 63 -22.72 0.37 -3.01
C ASN A 63 -24.04 -0.33 -2.59
N LYS A 64 -24.84 -0.83 -3.55
CA LYS A 64 -26.14 -1.49 -3.32
C LYS A 64 -26.27 -2.74 -4.20
N PRO A 65 -25.44 -3.77 -4.00
CA PRO A 65 -25.32 -4.88 -4.94
C PRO A 65 -26.60 -5.72 -5.06
N ASN A 66 -27.42 -5.75 -4.00
CA ASN A 66 -28.68 -6.51 -3.97
C ASN A 66 -29.83 -5.86 -4.79
N SER A 67 -29.62 -4.68 -5.37
CA SER A 67 -30.64 -4.01 -6.19
C SER A 67 -30.58 -4.47 -7.64
N ILE A 68 -31.58 -5.25 -8.06
CA ILE A 68 -31.71 -5.76 -9.44
C ILE A 68 -31.80 -4.60 -10.43
N GLU A 69 -32.60 -3.56 -10.13
CA GLU A 69 -32.74 -2.38 -10.99
C GLU A 69 -31.38 -1.69 -11.24
N LEU A 70 -30.59 -1.49 -10.18
CA LEU A 70 -29.26 -0.88 -10.31
C LEU A 70 -28.29 -1.78 -11.06
N ALA A 71 -28.36 -3.10 -10.87
CA ALA A 71 -27.54 -4.06 -11.61
C ALA A 71 -27.80 -3.97 -13.12
N GLU A 72 -29.07 -4.00 -13.54
CA GLU A 72 -29.45 -3.88 -14.96
C GLU A 72 -29.04 -2.54 -15.56
N ARG A 73 -29.24 -1.45 -14.81
CA ARG A 73 -28.87 -0.10 -15.25
C ARG A 73 -27.35 0.06 -15.38
N SER A 74 -26.60 -0.49 -14.43
CA SER A 74 -25.14 -0.55 -14.45
C SER A 74 -24.65 -1.29 -15.69
N ALA A 75 -25.13 -2.51 -15.92
CA ALA A 75 -24.76 -3.32 -17.08
C ALA A 75 -25.02 -2.57 -18.40
N LYS A 76 -26.22 -2.00 -18.56
CA LYS A 76 -26.59 -1.22 -19.76
C LYS A 76 -25.72 0.04 -19.94
N ALA A 77 -25.37 0.72 -18.85
CA ALA A 77 -24.52 1.90 -18.93
C ALA A 77 -23.10 1.55 -19.38
N VAL A 78 -22.53 0.46 -18.85
CA VAL A 78 -21.22 -0.06 -19.26
C VAL A 78 -21.24 -0.51 -20.72
N GLU A 79 -22.24 -1.31 -21.12
CA GLU A 79 -22.39 -1.77 -22.51
C GLU A 79 -22.47 -0.60 -23.50
N ARG A 80 -23.27 0.43 -23.18
CA ARG A 80 -23.41 1.62 -24.02
C ARG A 80 -22.10 2.40 -24.13
N LEU A 81 -21.36 2.56 -23.03
CA LEU A 81 -20.07 3.24 -23.04
C LEU A 81 -19.07 2.48 -23.91
N VAL A 82 -18.92 1.16 -23.68
CA VAL A 82 -18.02 0.29 -24.47
C VAL A 82 -18.33 0.41 -25.96
N ALA A 83 -19.60 0.21 -26.36
CA ALA A 83 -20.00 0.31 -27.76
C ALA A 83 -19.77 1.72 -28.36
N THR A 84 -19.77 2.76 -27.54
CA THR A 84 -19.46 4.13 -27.98
C THR A 84 -17.97 4.32 -28.17
N VAL A 85 -17.15 3.84 -27.23
CA VAL A 85 -15.69 3.91 -27.31
C VAL A 85 -15.19 3.10 -28.51
N ASP A 86 -15.64 1.86 -28.68
CA ASP A 86 -15.26 0.99 -29.81
C ASP A 86 -15.58 1.65 -31.16
N ARG A 87 -16.78 2.23 -31.30
CA ARG A 87 -17.18 2.93 -32.53
C ARG A 87 -16.34 4.18 -32.81
N ILE A 88 -15.88 4.88 -31.78
CA ILE A 88 -15.00 6.04 -31.92
C ILE A 88 -13.61 5.56 -32.33
N ALA A 89 -13.09 4.52 -31.68
CA ALA A 89 -11.80 3.92 -32.00
C ALA A 89 -11.73 3.41 -33.45
N GLU A 90 -12.78 2.76 -33.95
CA GLU A 90 -12.87 2.29 -35.34
C GLU A 90 -12.82 3.43 -36.38
N ARG A 91 -13.26 4.64 -36.01
CA ARG A 91 -13.36 5.79 -36.93
C ARG A 91 -12.12 6.68 -36.93
N HIS A 92 -11.28 6.59 -35.91
CA HIS A 92 -10.03 7.35 -35.84
C HIS A 92 -8.87 6.53 -36.42
N THR A 93 -8.13 7.13 -37.36
CA THR A 93 -6.89 6.55 -37.90
C THR A 93 -5.76 6.64 -36.86
N ALA A 94 -4.88 5.63 -36.85
CA ALA A 94 -3.88 5.32 -35.83
C ALA A 94 -2.93 6.44 -35.33
N ASP A 95 -2.95 7.63 -35.92
CA ASP A 95 -2.06 8.75 -35.58
C ASP A 95 -2.70 9.79 -34.63
N ASP A 96 -3.99 9.66 -34.30
CA ASP A 96 -4.69 10.62 -33.41
C ASP A 96 -5.39 9.84 -32.28
N ASP A 97 -4.68 9.58 -31.17
CA ASP A 97 -5.29 9.00 -29.97
C ASP A 97 -6.23 10.03 -29.37
N SER A 98 -7.50 9.97 -29.81
CA SER A 98 -8.60 10.85 -29.40
C SER A 98 -8.97 10.75 -27.90
N GLY A 99 -8.08 10.21 -27.07
CA GLY A 99 -8.26 9.79 -25.68
C GLY A 99 -9.10 8.53 -25.55
N THR A 100 -9.08 7.70 -26.58
CA THR A 100 -9.69 6.38 -26.61
C THR A 100 -9.07 5.45 -25.57
N THR A 101 -7.76 5.55 -25.33
CA THR A 101 -7.04 4.79 -24.30
C THR A 101 -7.61 5.02 -22.89
N ALA A 102 -7.76 6.28 -22.47
CA ALA A 102 -8.36 6.60 -21.16
C ALA A 102 -9.81 6.11 -21.05
N ALA A 103 -10.60 6.21 -22.13
CA ALA A 103 -11.97 5.73 -22.13
C ALA A 103 -12.07 4.19 -22.08
N HIS A 104 -11.17 3.47 -22.76
CA HIS A 104 -11.04 2.01 -22.66
C HIS A 104 -10.66 1.56 -21.25
N ALA A 105 -9.63 2.18 -20.67
CA ALA A 105 -9.21 1.89 -19.29
C ALA A 105 -10.35 2.13 -18.29
N LEU A 106 -11.15 3.18 -18.47
CA LEU A 106 -12.33 3.37 -17.63
C LEU A 106 -13.35 2.24 -17.84
N CYS A 107 -13.59 1.79 -19.07
CA CYS A 107 -14.45 0.63 -19.32
C CYS A 107 -13.95 -0.63 -18.58
N HIS A 108 -12.62 -0.87 -18.56
CA HIS A 108 -12.01 -1.94 -17.75
C HIS A 108 -12.39 -1.79 -16.27
N ALA A 109 -12.20 -0.61 -15.69
CA ALA A 109 -12.53 -0.36 -14.28
C ALA A 109 -14.03 -0.58 -13.97
N LEU A 110 -14.92 -0.11 -14.83
CA LEU A 110 -16.37 -0.27 -14.67
C LEU A 110 -16.85 -1.71 -14.81
N GLN A 111 -16.07 -2.57 -15.48
CA GLN A 111 -16.30 -4.01 -15.60
C GLN A 111 -15.68 -4.83 -14.45
N GLY A 112 -15.10 -4.16 -13.44
CA GLY A 112 -14.38 -4.83 -12.35
C GLY A 112 -12.97 -5.29 -12.70
N ARG A 113 -12.46 -4.94 -13.89
CA ARG A 113 -11.10 -5.23 -14.35
C ARG A 113 -10.14 -4.11 -13.95
N TRP A 114 -10.04 -3.84 -12.65
CA TRP A 114 -9.29 -2.69 -12.12
C TRP A 114 -7.79 -2.75 -12.42
N ALA A 115 -7.21 -3.96 -12.41
CA ALA A 115 -5.80 -4.15 -12.72
C ALA A 115 -5.45 -3.83 -14.18
N ASP A 116 -6.33 -4.21 -15.11
CA ASP A 116 -6.20 -3.84 -16.54
C ASP A 116 -6.27 -2.32 -16.70
N ALA A 117 -7.27 -1.69 -16.07
CA ALA A 117 -7.45 -0.25 -16.10
C ALA A 117 -6.21 0.49 -15.60
N ALA A 118 -5.68 0.10 -14.43
CA ALA A 118 -4.51 0.72 -13.82
C ALA A 118 -3.27 0.60 -14.71
N ALA A 119 -2.99 -0.60 -15.23
CA ALA A 119 -1.84 -0.84 -16.11
C ALA A 119 -1.93 -0.03 -17.41
N GLU A 120 -3.13 0.20 -17.94
CA GLU A 120 -3.35 0.96 -19.17
C GLU A 120 -3.15 2.47 -18.98
N VAL A 121 -3.62 3.05 -17.85
CA VAL A 121 -3.52 4.51 -17.61
C VAL A 121 -2.33 4.94 -16.77
N GLU A 122 -1.49 4.01 -16.29
CA GLU A 122 -0.40 4.34 -15.38
C GLU A 122 0.56 5.39 -15.93
N ALA A 123 0.90 5.32 -17.21
CA ALA A 123 1.81 6.29 -17.83
C ALA A 123 1.24 7.72 -17.83
N GLU A 124 -0.08 7.88 -17.86
CA GLU A 124 -0.75 9.18 -17.95
C GLU A 124 -1.15 9.74 -16.57
N VAL A 125 -1.69 8.88 -15.71
CA VAL A 125 -2.17 9.24 -14.37
C VAL A 125 -1.01 9.30 -13.37
N GLY A 126 0.00 8.47 -13.57
CA GLY A 126 1.12 8.25 -12.66
C GLY A 126 0.82 7.16 -11.62
N THR A 127 1.87 6.45 -11.21
CA THR A 127 1.79 5.35 -10.25
C THR A 127 1.25 5.79 -8.89
N GLN A 128 1.70 6.93 -8.34
CA GLN A 128 1.37 7.30 -6.96
C GLN A 128 -0.13 7.57 -6.71
N PRO A 129 -0.87 8.29 -7.57
CA PRO A 129 -2.32 8.40 -7.45
C PRO A 129 -3.03 7.05 -7.53
N LEU A 130 -2.62 6.16 -8.45
CA LEU A 130 -3.18 4.82 -8.58
C LEU A 130 -2.96 3.97 -7.32
N LEU A 131 -1.74 3.97 -6.77
CA LEU A 131 -1.44 3.25 -5.53
C LEU A 131 -2.35 3.69 -4.38
N ARG A 132 -2.61 5.00 -4.24
CA ARG A 132 -3.51 5.49 -3.19
C ARG A 132 -4.92 4.96 -3.34
N VAL A 133 -5.44 4.88 -4.57
CA VAL A 133 -6.78 4.33 -4.84
C VAL A 133 -6.84 2.84 -4.47
N PHE A 134 -5.86 2.05 -4.93
CA PHE A 134 -5.83 0.61 -4.63
C PHE A 134 -5.65 0.34 -3.14
N VAL A 135 -4.74 1.04 -2.47
CA VAL A 135 -4.46 0.84 -1.04
C VAL A 135 -5.66 1.27 -0.18
N ALA A 136 -6.32 2.36 -0.51
CA ALA A 136 -7.55 2.79 0.18
C ALA A 136 -8.70 1.78 0.01
N ALA A 137 -8.76 1.09 -1.13
CA ALA A 137 -9.77 0.07 -1.40
C ALA A 137 -9.59 -1.21 -0.56
N LEU A 138 -8.41 -1.46 0.03
CA LEU A 138 -8.18 -2.65 0.87
C LEU A 138 -9.08 -2.65 2.13
N ARG A 139 -9.51 -1.47 2.63
CA ARG A 139 -10.41 -1.32 3.80
C ARG A 139 -10.02 -2.20 5.00
N LEU A 140 -8.71 -2.38 5.21
CA LEU A 140 -8.19 -3.22 6.28
C LEU A 140 -8.29 -2.49 7.61
N GLU A 141 -8.73 -3.19 8.65
CA GLU A 141 -8.75 -2.66 10.01
C GLU A 141 -7.32 -2.52 10.53
N GLN A 142 -7.03 -1.41 11.23
CA GLN A 142 -5.71 -1.14 11.83
C GLN A 142 -4.58 -1.29 10.80
N PHE A 143 -4.65 -0.52 9.73
CA PHE A 143 -3.77 -0.60 8.57
C PHE A 143 -3.11 0.74 8.28
N ASP A 144 -1.80 0.74 8.06
CA ASP A 144 -1.05 1.94 7.68
C ASP A 144 -0.97 2.05 6.15
N GLU A 145 -1.93 2.77 5.57
CA GLU A 145 -2.00 3.05 4.14
C GLU A 145 -0.78 3.85 3.65
N ALA A 146 -0.28 4.79 4.46
CA ALA A 146 0.80 5.68 4.07
C ALA A 146 2.14 4.94 3.97
N LEU A 147 2.42 4.02 4.92
CA LEU A 147 3.56 3.12 4.85
C LEU A 147 3.45 2.18 3.65
N THR A 148 2.29 1.57 3.43
CA THR A 148 2.09 0.63 2.32
C THR A 148 2.38 1.30 0.98
N VAL A 149 1.81 2.49 0.73
CA VAL A 149 2.08 3.26 -0.49
C VAL A 149 3.56 3.61 -0.62
N ARG A 150 4.25 3.95 0.48
CA ARG A 150 5.69 4.22 0.47
C ARG A 150 6.52 2.99 0.09
N LEU A 151 6.18 1.82 0.61
CA LEU A 151 6.86 0.55 0.32
C LEU A 151 6.67 0.15 -1.14
N LEU A 152 5.43 0.21 -1.64
CA LEU A 152 5.12 -0.06 -3.06
C LEU A 152 5.90 0.88 -3.99
N ARG A 153 5.95 2.18 -3.65
CA ARG A 153 6.74 3.16 -4.42
C ARG A 153 8.25 2.88 -4.38
N ALA A 154 8.74 2.24 -3.32
CA ALA A 154 10.14 1.83 -3.21
C ALA A 154 10.44 0.53 -3.97
N GLY A 155 9.47 -0.05 -4.67
CA GLY A 155 9.63 -1.27 -5.46
C GLY A 155 9.45 -2.56 -4.65
N GLN A 156 8.93 -2.49 -3.43
CA GLN A 156 8.56 -3.69 -2.68
C GLN A 156 7.39 -4.41 -3.35
N ASN A 157 7.36 -5.73 -3.24
CA ASN A 157 6.25 -6.54 -3.73
C ASN A 157 4.92 -6.19 -2.98
N PRO A 158 3.76 -6.22 -3.66
CA PRO A 158 2.46 -5.94 -3.06
C PRO A 158 2.14 -6.70 -1.77
N GLY A 159 2.34 -8.02 -1.75
CA GLY A 159 2.11 -8.84 -0.56
C GLY A 159 2.96 -8.40 0.63
N THR A 160 4.26 -8.17 0.42
CA THR A 160 5.17 -7.69 1.48
C THR A 160 4.76 -6.31 2.00
N ALA A 161 4.40 -5.39 1.10
CA ALA A 161 4.00 -4.04 1.48
C ALA A 161 2.70 -4.02 2.28
N VAL A 162 1.68 -4.78 1.84
CA VAL A 162 0.39 -4.89 2.55
C VAL A 162 0.59 -5.55 3.92
N GLN A 163 1.41 -6.61 4.00
CA GLN A 163 1.70 -7.27 5.28
C GLN A 163 2.39 -6.31 6.26
N ALA A 164 3.40 -5.56 5.81
CA ALA A 164 4.06 -4.56 6.64
C ALA A 164 3.08 -3.48 7.12
N GLY A 165 2.19 -2.99 6.24
CA GLY A 165 1.14 -2.03 6.60
C GLY A 165 0.16 -2.56 7.64
N ARG A 166 -0.21 -3.85 7.58
CA ARG A 166 -1.08 -4.50 8.58
C ARG A 166 -0.37 -4.68 9.92
N VAL A 167 0.90 -5.07 9.91
CA VAL A 167 1.68 -5.20 11.13
C VAL A 167 1.80 -3.84 11.81
N VAL A 168 2.34 -2.84 11.11
CA VAL A 168 2.57 -1.50 11.70
C VAL A 168 1.25 -0.81 12.10
N GLY A 169 0.19 -0.97 11.31
CA GLY A 169 -1.11 -0.35 11.62
C GLY A 169 -1.74 -0.81 12.93
N LYS A 170 -1.53 -2.08 13.35
CA LYS A 170 -1.94 -2.58 14.68
C LYS A 170 -1.21 -1.86 15.82
N HIS A 171 0.02 -1.44 15.56
CA HIS A 171 0.89 -0.79 16.53
C HIS A 171 0.89 0.74 16.39
N GLY A 172 -0.16 1.34 15.83
CA GLY A 172 -0.29 2.79 15.70
C GLY A 172 -0.26 3.58 17.03
N TRP A 173 -0.39 2.88 18.16
CA TRP A 173 -0.26 3.44 19.51
C TRP A 173 1.20 3.57 19.98
N TRP A 174 2.16 2.95 19.29
CA TRP A 174 3.57 3.01 19.68
C TRP A 174 4.13 4.44 19.67
N PRO A 175 5.09 4.75 20.56
CA PRO A 175 5.88 5.96 20.47
C PRO A 175 6.51 6.19 19.09
N ASN A 176 6.54 7.45 18.66
CA ASN A 176 7.08 7.86 17.34
C ASN A 176 8.49 7.33 17.03
N TRP A 177 9.34 7.11 18.04
CA TRP A 177 10.69 6.60 17.83
C TRP A 177 10.70 5.11 17.44
N LEU A 178 9.78 4.30 17.97
CA LEU A 178 9.59 2.90 17.55
C LEU A 178 8.98 2.85 16.16
N LEU A 179 7.98 3.70 15.89
CA LEU A 179 7.39 3.83 14.55
C LEU A 179 8.43 4.23 13.49
N LYS A 180 9.45 5.02 13.87
CA LYS A 180 10.56 5.31 12.97
C LYS A 180 11.41 4.06 12.67
N ILE A 181 11.81 3.31 13.70
CA ILE A 181 12.63 2.10 13.54
C ILE A 181 11.91 1.04 12.71
N VAL A 182 10.63 0.79 12.99
CA VAL A 182 9.85 -0.21 12.25
C VAL A 182 9.68 0.19 10.79
N ASN A 183 9.48 1.49 10.50
CA ASN A 183 9.44 2.00 9.14
C ASN A 183 10.77 1.83 8.42
N ASP A 184 11.89 2.16 9.07
CA ASP A 184 13.22 2.03 8.47
C ASP A 184 13.55 0.56 8.14
N ARG A 185 13.22 -0.37 9.04
CA ARG A 185 13.39 -1.82 8.81
C ARG A 185 12.43 -2.39 7.78
N ALA A 186 11.17 -1.95 7.75
CA ALA A 186 10.21 -2.33 6.72
C ALA A 186 10.69 -1.92 5.33
N MET A 187 11.21 -0.69 5.20
CA MET A 187 11.78 -0.20 3.94
C MET A 187 13.02 -0.99 3.51
N ALA A 188 13.84 -1.43 4.46
CA ALA A 188 15.00 -2.28 4.21
C ALA A 188 14.65 -3.76 3.92
N GLY A 189 13.38 -4.16 4.09
CA GLY A 189 12.96 -5.55 3.96
C GLY A 189 13.46 -6.48 5.07
N THR A 190 13.87 -5.91 6.22
CA THR A 190 14.42 -6.64 7.38
C THR A 190 13.47 -6.67 8.57
N LEU A 191 12.17 -6.43 8.32
CA LEU A 191 11.15 -6.49 9.35
C LEU A 191 10.70 -7.94 9.54
N ASP A 192 11.05 -8.53 10.68
CA ASP A 192 10.64 -9.87 11.12
C ASP A 192 9.83 -9.84 12.43
N GLU A 193 9.29 -11.00 12.79
CA GLU A 193 8.47 -11.17 14.00
C GLU A 193 9.27 -10.91 15.28
N ASP A 194 10.54 -11.30 15.31
CA ASP A 194 11.43 -11.06 16.45
C ASP A 194 11.65 -9.56 16.70
N THR A 195 11.82 -8.79 15.62
CA THR A 195 11.89 -7.33 15.69
C THR A 195 10.59 -6.75 16.26
N ILE A 196 9.42 -7.21 15.78
CA ILE A 196 8.13 -6.70 16.30
C ILE A 196 7.97 -7.00 17.78
N ASN A 197 8.27 -8.22 18.22
CA ASN A 197 8.21 -8.62 19.63
C ASN A 197 9.15 -7.77 20.51
N ALA A 198 10.35 -7.47 20.02
CA ALA A 198 11.28 -6.59 20.71
C ALA A 198 10.78 -5.14 20.83
N LEU A 199 10.17 -4.61 19.77
CA LEU A 199 9.59 -3.27 19.77
C LEU A 199 8.38 -3.20 20.71
N ASP A 200 7.51 -4.22 20.75
CA ASP A 200 6.41 -4.31 21.72
C ASP A 200 6.91 -4.31 23.16
N ASN A 201 7.94 -5.13 23.46
CA ASN A 201 8.55 -5.13 24.79
C ASN A 201 9.09 -3.74 25.18
N CYS A 202 9.67 -3.00 24.23
CA CYS A 202 10.11 -1.62 24.46
C CYS A 202 8.95 -0.65 24.68
N ALA A 203 7.84 -0.82 23.94
CA ALA A 203 6.66 0.02 24.05
C ALA A 203 5.97 -0.15 25.42
N TYR A 204 5.85 -1.39 25.91
CA TYR A 204 5.27 -1.70 27.22
C TYR A 204 6.19 -1.37 28.40
N ALA A 205 7.51 -1.22 28.17
CA ALA A 205 8.48 -0.96 29.23
C ALA A 205 8.47 0.49 29.77
N GLU A 206 7.63 1.38 29.21
CA GLU A 206 7.49 2.79 29.62
C GLU A 206 8.84 3.51 29.84
N LEU A 207 9.73 3.36 28.85
CA LEU A 207 11.09 3.88 28.92
C LEU A 207 11.12 5.42 29.05
N SER A 208 12.01 5.93 29.90
CA SER A 208 12.28 7.36 29.95
C SER A 208 12.89 7.87 28.62
N PRO A 209 12.95 9.19 28.37
CA PRO A 209 13.56 9.73 27.16
C PRO A 209 15.04 9.33 26.98
N ALA A 210 15.81 9.19 28.06
CA ALA A 210 17.21 8.75 27.99
C ALA A 210 17.31 7.25 27.68
N GLN A 211 16.47 6.43 28.32
CA GLN A 211 16.41 4.99 28.07
C GLN A 211 15.93 4.68 26.64
N SER A 212 14.98 5.44 26.12
CA SER A 212 14.49 5.33 24.75
C SER A 212 15.60 5.59 23.72
N LYS A 213 16.48 6.57 23.97
CA LYS A 213 17.65 6.84 23.11
C LYS A 213 18.63 5.66 23.10
N ILE A 214 18.83 5.03 24.24
CA ILE A 214 19.70 3.87 24.35
C ILE A 214 19.05 2.66 23.67
N ALA A 215 17.79 2.36 23.95
CA ALA A 215 17.04 1.30 23.28
C ALA A 215 17.07 1.47 21.76
N SER A 216 16.91 2.70 21.25
CA SER A 216 17.04 2.98 19.82
C SER A 216 18.42 2.63 19.26
N ARG A 217 19.50 2.92 19.98
CA ARG A 217 20.87 2.58 19.55
C ARG A 217 21.12 1.08 19.59
N LEU A 218 20.63 0.40 20.63
CA LEU A 218 20.70 -1.06 20.75
C LEU A 218 19.94 -1.76 19.61
N LEU A 219 18.71 -1.32 19.31
CA LEU A 219 17.92 -1.84 18.17
C LEU A 219 18.57 -1.58 16.81
N ASN A 220 19.43 -0.57 16.70
CA ASN A 220 20.20 -0.28 15.49
C ASN A 220 21.54 -1.03 15.43
N GLY A 221 21.86 -1.88 16.42
CA GLY A 221 23.05 -2.72 16.39
C GLY A 221 24.34 -2.02 16.80
N ASP A 222 24.29 -1.04 17.71
CA ASP A 222 25.50 -0.39 18.24
C ASP A 222 26.32 -1.38 19.09
N GLU A 223 27.32 -2.03 18.48
CA GLU A 223 28.13 -3.11 19.08
C GLU A 223 28.77 -2.70 20.42
N ALA A 224 29.35 -1.49 20.48
CA ALA A 224 29.99 -1.01 21.71
C ALA A 224 28.96 -0.86 22.86
N LEU A 225 27.75 -0.43 22.52
CA LEU A 225 26.66 -0.29 23.48
C LEU A 225 26.06 -1.64 23.87
N ILE A 226 25.97 -2.59 22.94
CA ILE A 226 25.54 -3.96 23.18
C ILE A 226 26.46 -4.62 24.21
N ASP A 227 27.78 -4.60 23.98
CA ASP A 227 28.75 -5.20 24.90
C ASP A 227 28.72 -4.56 26.29
N THR A 228 28.67 -3.23 26.33
CA THR A 228 28.58 -2.48 27.60
C THR A 228 27.30 -2.82 28.36
N SER A 229 26.17 -2.96 27.65
CA SER A 229 24.88 -3.27 28.27
C SER A 229 24.81 -4.74 28.73
N ALA A 230 25.39 -5.67 27.96
CA ALA A 230 25.47 -7.08 28.30
C ALA A 230 26.32 -7.30 29.57
N GLN A 231 27.49 -6.66 29.68
CA GLN A 231 28.32 -6.73 30.89
C GLN A 231 27.58 -6.21 32.14
N ARG A 232 26.74 -5.18 31.98
CA ARG A 232 25.92 -4.66 33.08
C ARG A 232 24.80 -5.61 33.48
N LEU A 233 24.14 -6.24 32.51
CA LEU A 233 23.12 -7.27 32.80
C LEU A 233 23.71 -8.45 33.57
N GLU A 234 24.93 -8.89 33.22
CA GLU A 234 25.66 -9.90 33.98
C GLU A 234 25.95 -9.45 35.41
N ALA A 235 26.42 -8.21 35.58
CA ALA A 235 26.69 -7.65 36.91
C ALA A 235 25.42 -7.51 37.79
N LEU A 236 24.25 -7.36 37.16
CA LEU A 236 22.94 -7.31 37.82
C LEU A 236 22.34 -8.70 38.06
N GLY A 237 23.01 -9.77 37.64
CA GLY A 237 22.59 -11.15 37.86
C GLY A 237 21.68 -11.73 36.78
N ASP A 238 21.64 -11.14 35.59
CA ASP A 238 20.84 -11.63 34.45
C ASP A 238 21.74 -12.03 33.25
N PRO A 239 22.54 -13.10 33.39
CA PRO A 239 23.46 -13.54 32.32
C PRO A 239 22.72 -14.04 31.08
N GLY A 240 21.49 -14.53 31.23
CA GLY A 240 20.68 -15.00 30.10
C GLY A 240 20.25 -13.86 29.18
N ALA A 241 19.83 -12.72 29.73
CA ALA A 241 19.54 -11.54 28.93
C ALA A 241 20.80 -10.94 28.27
N ALA A 242 21.95 -11.02 28.95
CA ALA A 242 23.23 -10.57 28.39
C ALA A 242 23.67 -11.41 27.18
N GLU A 243 23.57 -12.74 27.28
CA GLU A 243 23.87 -13.65 26.17
C GLU A 243 22.96 -13.40 24.97
N LYS A 244 21.65 -13.26 25.22
CA LYS A 244 20.66 -12.90 24.19
C LYS A 244 21.03 -11.60 23.48
N LEU A 245 21.35 -10.54 24.22
CA LEU A 245 21.71 -9.25 23.64
C LEU A 245 22.96 -9.35 22.74
N ARG A 246 23.97 -10.13 23.14
CA ARG A 246 25.18 -10.37 22.32
C ARG A 246 24.89 -11.24 21.10
N ALA A 247 23.98 -12.19 21.22
CA ALA A 247 23.54 -13.03 20.11
C ALA A 247 22.66 -12.27 19.10
N GLY A 248 22.32 -11.00 19.37
CA GLY A 248 21.46 -10.18 18.51
C GLY A 248 19.97 -10.39 18.74
N ASP A 249 19.58 -11.13 19.80
CA ASP A 249 18.18 -11.26 20.21
C ASP A 249 17.70 -9.92 20.78
N LEU A 250 16.86 -9.25 19.99
CA LEU A 250 16.36 -7.92 20.28
C LEU A 250 15.38 -7.90 21.47
N THR A 251 14.88 -9.06 21.93
CA THR A 251 13.92 -9.12 23.05
C THR A 251 14.51 -8.63 24.37
N ALA A 252 15.84 -8.68 24.52
CA ALA A 252 16.56 -8.21 25.72
C ALA A 252 16.75 -6.68 25.77
N VAL A 253 16.45 -5.94 24.68
CA VAL A 253 16.77 -4.51 24.58
C VAL A 253 16.04 -3.65 25.62
N ALA A 254 14.75 -3.91 25.87
CA ALA A 254 13.98 -3.15 26.84
C ALA A 254 14.57 -3.26 28.26
N LEU A 255 14.99 -4.47 28.64
CA LEU A 255 15.63 -4.73 29.92
C LEU A 255 17.00 -4.04 29.99
N ALA A 256 17.82 -4.20 28.95
CA ALA A 256 19.13 -3.56 28.83
C ALA A 256 19.03 -2.04 28.97
N ALA A 257 18.06 -1.41 28.30
CA ALA A 257 17.85 0.03 28.37
C ALA A 257 17.44 0.50 29.77
N ARG A 258 16.59 -0.27 30.48
CA ARG A 258 16.17 0.06 31.85
C ARG A 258 17.27 -0.07 32.89
N ALA A 259 18.20 -0.99 32.68
CA ALA A 259 19.34 -1.22 33.56
C ALA A 259 20.37 -0.08 33.57
N LEU A 260 20.27 0.87 32.63
CA LEU A 260 21.20 1.98 32.52
C LEU A 260 20.74 3.15 33.41
N PRO A 261 21.62 3.68 34.30
CA PRO A 261 21.30 4.83 35.12
C PRO A 261 21.08 6.07 34.24
N LEU A 262 20.10 6.89 34.64
CA LEU A 262 19.71 8.15 33.98
C LEU A 262 20.71 9.28 34.27
#